data_AF-A0A4Q3JHI0-F1
#
_entry.id   AF-A0A4Q3JHI0-F1
#
_cell.length_a   1.000
_cell.length_b   1.000
_cell.length_c   1.000
_cell.angle_alpha   90.00
_cell.angle_beta   90.00
_cell.angle_gamma   90.00
#
_symmetry.space_group_name_H-M   'P 1'
#
loop_
_entity.id
_entity.type
_entity.pdbx_description
1 polymer ?
#
loop_
_entity_poly.entity_id
_entity_poly.type
_entity_poly.pdbx_seq_one_letter_code
_entity_poly.pdbx_strand_id
1 'polypeptide(L)'
;ALVERHRGTGAVVNALVSGFGYNVDCAVASTVAHDSHHMIVVGTNRDDMALAANTLGAVGGGAVVVSKGTVLALVELPIAGLMSDERAEIVARKADALVAAMRACGCTLNNAYMQHSLLALVVIPELRISDVGLVDVRTFERVELFV
;
A
#
# COMPACT_ATOMS: atom_id res chain seq x y z
N ALA A 1 -4.35 -5.14 3.65
CA ALA A 1 -3.37 -6.19 4.01
C ALA A 1 -2.02 -5.54 4.27
N LEU A 2 -1.27 -6.06 5.24
CA LEU A 2 0.10 -5.69 5.50
C LEU A 2 0.94 -6.97 5.50
N VAL A 3 1.99 -6.99 4.69
CA VAL A 3 2.86 -8.14 4.44
C VAL A 3 4.24 -7.85 5.02
N GLU A 4 4.66 -8.68 5.97
CA GLU A 4 6.00 -8.64 6.54
C GLU A 4 7.03 -8.97 5.45
N ARG A 5 8.10 -8.17 5.34
CA ARG A 5 9.05 -8.27 4.21
C ARG A 5 10.52 -8.14 4.58
N HIS A 6 10.85 -7.86 5.83
CA HIS A 6 12.23 -7.67 6.28
C HIS A 6 12.87 -8.98 6.71
N ARG A 7 12.06 -9.93 7.20
CA ARG A 7 12.52 -11.25 7.64
C ARG A 7 12.08 -12.38 6.72
N GLY A 8 11.25 -12.10 5.72
CA GLY A 8 10.75 -13.11 4.79
C GLY A 8 9.84 -14.14 5.46
N THR A 9 9.12 -13.75 6.52
CA THR A 9 8.29 -14.70 7.29
C THR A 9 7.05 -15.17 6.55
N GLY A 10 6.61 -14.44 5.50
CA GLY A 10 5.35 -14.68 4.82
C GLY A 10 4.11 -14.28 5.63
N ALA A 11 4.29 -13.63 6.79
CA ALA A 11 3.19 -13.18 7.62
C ALA A 11 2.39 -12.08 6.93
N VAL A 12 1.06 -12.22 6.94
CA VAL A 12 0.12 -11.25 6.38
C VAL A 12 -0.96 -10.93 7.41
N VAL A 13 -1.12 -9.65 7.71
CA VAL A 13 -2.21 -9.11 8.53
C VAL A 13 -3.27 -8.49 7.62
N ASN A 14 -4.53 -8.80 7.87
CA ASN A 14 -5.66 -8.21 7.14
C ASN A 14 -6.52 -7.36 8.08
N ALA A 15 -6.99 -6.25 7.54
CA ALA A 15 -7.96 -5.36 8.17
C ALA A 15 -8.82 -4.70 7.08
N LEU A 16 -9.87 -4.01 7.50
CA LEU A 16 -10.77 -3.26 6.63
C LEU A 16 -10.43 -1.77 6.69
N VAL A 17 -10.53 -1.10 5.54
CA VAL A 17 -10.34 0.35 5.43
C VAL A 17 -11.44 0.92 4.54
N SER A 18 -11.85 2.14 4.82
CA SER A 18 -12.84 2.88 4.04
C SER A 18 -12.34 4.29 3.72
N GLY A 19 -13.03 4.99 2.81
CA GLY A 19 -12.73 6.38 2.47
C GLY A 19 -11.95 6.59 1.16
N PHE A 20 -11.33 5.56 0.59
CA PHE A 20 -10.64 5.68 -0.70
C PHE A 20 -11.59 5.92 -1.88
N GLY A 21 -12.85 5.47 -1.79
CA GLY A 21 -13.85 5.72 -2.85
C GLY A 21 -13.64 4.92 -4.13
N TYR A 22 -12.85 3.84 -4.09
CA TYR A 22 -12.70 2.94 -5.24
C TYR A 22 -14.07 2.38 -5.66
N ASN A 23 -14.37 2.48 -6.95
CA ASN A 23 -15.67 2.12 -7.52
C ASN A 23 -15.58 1.07 -8.64
N VAL A 24 -14.37 0.56 -8.87
CA VAL A 24 -14.08 -0.57 -9.76
C VAL A 24 -13.16 -1.54 -9.04
N ASP A 25 -13.03 -2.73 -9.61
CA ASP A 25 -12.07 -3.71 -9.11
C ASP A 25 -10.63 -3.24 -9.29
N CYS A 26 -9.94 -3.04 -8.17
CA CYS A 26 -8.56 -2.59 -8.16
C CYS A 26 -7.83 -2.91 -6.85
N ALA A 27 -6.51 -2.82 -6.89
CA ALA A 27 -5.64 -2.79 -5.73
C ALA A 27 -4.48 -1.81 -5.91
N VAL A 28 -4.04 -1.24 -4.80
CA VAL A 28 -2.85 -0.41 -4.69
C VAL A 28 -1.93 -1.06 -3.67
N ALA A 29 -0.67 -1.26 -4.04
CA ALA A 29 0.36 -1.74 -3.11
C ALA A 29 1.50 -0.73 -3.02
N SER A 30 2.14 -0.65 -1.86
CA SER A 30 3.32 0.18 -1.62
C SER A 30 4.24 -0.50 -0.61
N THR A 31 5.54 -0.43 -0.84
CA THR A 31 6.56 -0.75 0.18
C THR A 31 7.01 0.47 0.99
N VAL A 32 6.60 1.66 0.57
CA VAL A 32 6.63 2.86 1.41
C VAL A 32 5.36 2.84 2.26
N ALA A 33 5.49 2.26 3.45
CA ALA A 33 4.46 2.25 4.49
C ALA A 33 5.08 2.78 5.79
N HIS A 34 4.79 4.04 6.11
CA HIS A 34 5.43 4.72 7.23
C HIS A 34 5.12 4.03 8.56
N ASP A 35 6.05 3.78 9.48
CA ASP A 35 7.52 3.92 9.36
C ASP A 35 8.24 2.56 9.37
N SER A 36 7.52 1.46 9.61
CA SER A 36 8.11 0.12 9.58
C SER A 36 8.45 -0.33 8.15
N HIS A 37 7.86 0.29 7.13
CA HIS A 37 8.09 0.02 5.71
C HIS A 37 7.94 -1.47 5.35
N HIS A 38 6.93 -2.11 5.91
CA HIS A 38 6.35 -3.34 5.36
C HIS A 38 5.64 -3.06 4.04
N MET A 39 5.19 -4.10 3.33
CA MET A 39 4.33 -3.87 2.17
C MET A 39 2.89 -3.71 2.62
N ILE A 40 2.24 -2.63 2.21
CA ILE A 40 0.82 -2.40 2.47
C ILE A 40 0.03 -2.42 1.17
N VAL A 41 -1.05 -3.20 1.18
CA VAL A 41 -1.94 -3.42 0.03
C VAL A 41 -3.37 -3.08 0.42
N VAL A 42 -4.01 -2.21 -0.35
CA VAL A 42 -5.43 -1.86 -0.23
C VAL A 42 -6.09 -2.24 -1.55
N GLY A 43 -7.18 -2.99 -1.52
CA GLY A 43 -7.89 -3.35 -2.74
C GLY A 43 -9.31 -3.81 -2.47
N THR A 44 -10.08 -3.94 -3.55
CA THR A 44 -11.49 -4.33 -3.52
C THR A 44 -11.70 -5.83 -3.72
N ASN A 45 -10.71 -6.53 -4.28
CA ASN A 45 -10.74 -7.97 -4.53
C ASN A 45 -9.36 -8.60 -4.28
N ARG A 46 -9.34 -9.92 -4.03
CA ARG A 46 -8.12 -10.64 -3.65
C ARG A 46 -7.13 -10.81 -4.80
N ASP A 47 -7.62 -10.98 -6.02
CA ASP A 47 -6.77 -11.30 -7.18
C ASP A 47 -5.90 -10.09 -7.57
N ASP A 48 -6.49 -8.90 -7.64
CA ASP A 48 -5.75 -7.66 -7.89
C ASP A 48 -4.79 -7.35 -6.73
N MET A 49 -5.19 -7.61 -5.48
CA MET A 49 -4.31 -7.42 -4.32
C MET A 49 -3.09 -8.35 -4.36
N ALA A 50 -3.30 -9.63 -4.71
CA ALA A 50 -2.23 -10.61 -4.85
C ALA A 50 -1.29 -10.23 -6.01
N LEU A 51 -1.85 -9.83 -7.15
CA LEU A 51 -1.06 -9.36 -8.29
C LEU A 51 -0.22 -8.14 -7.92
N ALA A 52 -0.81 -7.13 -7.29
CA ALA A 52 -0.10 -5.93 -6.84
C ALA A 52 1.07 -6.27 -5.89
N ALA A 53 0.83 -7.14 -4.91
CA ALA A 53 1.87 -7.58 -3.98
C ALA A 53 3.02 -8.31 -4.70
N ASN A 54 2.68 -9.26 -5.57
CA ASN A 54 3.66 -10.04 -6.33
C ASN A 54 4.46 -9.18 -7.31
N THR A 55 3.83 -8.19 -7.95
CA THR A 55 4.53 -7.23 -8.81
C THR A 55 5.61 -6.48 -8.03
N LEU A 56 5.30 -5.96 -6.84
CA LEU A 56 6.29 -5.29 -6.01
C LEU A 56 7.38 -6.23 -5.50
N GLY A 57 7.03 -7.48 -5.18
CA GLY A 57 8.02 -8.51 -4.85
C GLY A 57 9.01 -8.77 -5.98
N ALA A 58 8.53 -8.81 -7.23
CA ALA A 58 9.36 -9.07 -8.41
C ALA A 58 10.32 -7.91 -8.76
N VAL A 59 9.94 -6.65 -8.50
CA VAL A 59 10.76 -5.48 -8.84
C VAL A 59 11.61 -4.94 -7.68
N GLY A 60 11.61 -5.61 -6.53
CA GLY A 60 12.39 -5.21 -5.35
C GLY A 60 11.75 -4.10 -4.50
N GLY A 61 10.46 -3.84 -4.69
CA GLY A 61 9.68 -2.83 -3.99
C GLY A 61 9.35 -1.61 -4.85
N GLY A 62 8.48 -0.75 -4.32
CA GLY A 62 7.90 0.34 -5.08
C GLY A 62 6.47 0.68 -4.67
N ALA A 63 5.74 1.21 -5.63
CA ALA A 63 4.29 1.39 -5.57
C ALA A 63 3.64 0.97 -6.88
N VAL A 64 2.46 0.34 -6.81
CA VAL A 64 1.76 -0.17 -8.01
C VAL A 64 0.26 -0.01 -7.85
N VAL A 65 -0.41 0.28 -8.96
CA VAL A 65 -1.88 0.20 -9.09
C VAL A 65 -2.22 -0.91 -10.08
N VAL A 66 -3.08 -1.82 -9.67
CA VAL A 66 -3.60 -2.93 -10.46
C VAL A 66 -5.12 -2.80 -10.56
N SER A 67 -5.70 -3.11 -11.70
CA SER A 67 -7.14 -3.22 -11.88
C SER A 67 -7.46 -4.30 -12.91
N LYS A 68 -8.41 -5.18 -12.59
CA LYS A 68 -8.90 -6.22 -13.50
C LYS A 68 -7.75 -7.09 -14.06
N GLY A 69 -6.84 -7.49 -13.18
CA GLY A 69 -5.69 -8.33 -13.53
C GLY A 69 -4.59 -7.62 -14.33
N THR A 70 -4.64 -6.28 -14.47
CA THR A 70 -3.66 -5.51 -15.25
C THR A 70 -2.97 -4.47 -14.38
N VAL A 71 -1.64 -4.36 -14.50
CA VAL A 71 -0.86 -3.27 -13.90
C VAL A 71 -1.13 -1.97 -14.67
N LEU A 72 -1.76 -1.00 -14.01
CA LEU A 72 -2.07 0.31 -14.60
C LEU A 72 -0.92 1.30 -14.46
N ALA A 73 -0.19 1.23 -13.35
CA ALA A 73 0.96 2.09 -13.07
C ALA A 73 1.91 1.40 -12.09
N LEU A 74 3.21 1.65 -12.26
CA LEU A 74 4.28 1.11 -11.43
C LEU A 74 5.37 2.17 -11.21
N VAL A 75 5.81 2.29 -9.96
CA VAL A 75 6.98 3.06 -9.55
C VAL A 75 7.94 2.08 -8.88
N GLU A 76 8.96 1.65 -9.60
CA GLU A 76 10.00 0.76 -9.07
C GLU A 76 10.91 1.55 -8.12
N LEU A 77 11.12 1.00 -6.92
CA LEU A 77 12.02 1.57 -5.90
C LEU A 77 12.99 0.48 -5.41
N PRO A 78 13.91 -0.02 -6.26
CA PRO A 78 14.72 -1.20 -5.98
C PRO A 78 15.63 -1.05 -4.76
N ILE A 79 15.97 0.17 -4.35
CA ILE A 79 16.81 0.41 -3.18
C ILE A 79 15.94 0.40 -1.94
N ALA A 80 15.99 -0.71 -1.19
CA ALA A 80 15.24 -0.98 0.04
C ALA A 80 13.70 -0.91 -0.12
N GLY A 81 13.15 -0.85 -1.34
CA GLY A 81 11.74 -0.57 -1.57
C GLY A 81 11.34 0.88 -1.28
N LEU A 82 12.31 1.80 -1.22
CA LEU A 82 12.11 3.20 -0.80
C LEU A 82 12.68 4.22 -1.79
N MET A 83 13.75 3.87 -2.50
CA MET A 83 14.42 4.78 -3.43
C MET A 83 14.64 4.11 -4.80
N SER A 84 14.66 4.94 -5.83
CA SER A 84 15.03 4.57 -7.20
C SER A 84 16.44 5.09 -7.50
N ASP A 85 17.16 4.35 -8.35
CA ASP A 85 18.41 4.76 -8.99
C ASP A 85 18.18 5.48 -10.33
N GLU A 86 16.94 5.62 -10.77
CA GLU A 86 16.57 6.40 -11.95
C GLU A 86 16.65 7.91 -11.69
N ARG A 87 16.68 8.67 -12.79
CA ARG A 87 16.58 10.12 -12.73
C ARG A 87 15.25 10.57 -12.12
N ALA A 88 15.30 11.62 -11.31
CA ALA A 88 14.13 12.17 -10.60
C ALA A 88 12.96 12.50 -11.54
N GLU A 89 13.21 13.00 -12.74
CA GLU A 89 12.14 13.33 -13.70
C GLU A 89 11.43 12.09 -14.26
N ILE A 90 12.11 10.94 -14.27
CA ILE A 90 11.49 9.65 -14.64
C ILE A 90 10.59 9.19 -13.50
N VAL A 91 11.11 9.18 -12.27
CA VAL A 91 10.37 8.79 -11.06
C VAL A 91 9.14 9.67 -10.85
N ALA A 92 9.28 10.99 -11.08
CA ALA A 92 8.17 11.94 -11.00
C ALA A 92 7.04 11.60 -11.97
N ARG A 93 7.35 11.31 -13.25
CA ARG A 93 6.34 10.88 -14.22
C ARG A 93 5.66 9.57 -13.83
N LYS A 94 6.41 8.60 -13.27
CA LYS A 94 5.83 7.34 -12.78
C LYS A 94 4.90 7.60 -11.58
N ALA A 95 5.27 8.48 -10.66
CA ALA A 95 4.44 8.88 -9.53
C ALA A 95 3.15 9.60 -9.98
N ASP A 96 3.23 10.47 -10.99
CA ASP A 96 2.05 11.11 -11.59
C ASP A 96 1.10 10.07 -12.20
N ALA A 97 1.65 9.08 -12.92
CA ALA A 97 0.88 7.96 -13.49
C ALA A 97 0.23 7.10 -12.38
N LEU A 98 0.91 6.88 -11.26
CA LEU A 98 0.36 6.17 -10.10
C LEU A 98 -0.87 6.88 -9.55
N VAL A 99 -0.78 8.20 -9.32
CA VAL A 99 -1.90 9.01 -8.82
C VAL A 99 -3.05 9.05 -9.84
N ALA A 100 -2.74 9.16 -11.13
CA ALA A 100 -3.74 9.10 -12.20
C ALA A 100 -4.46 7.74 -12.23
N ALA A 101 -3.74 6.63 -12.05
CA ALA A 101 -4.32 5.29 -11.99
C ALA A 101 -5.24 5.10 -10.77
N MET A 102 -4.85 5.62 -9.59
CA MET A 102 -5.74 5.61 -8.41
C MET A 102 -7.05 6.37 -8.69
N ARG A 103 -6.97 7.52 -9.37
CA ARG A 103 -8.15 8.30 -9.77
C ARG A 103 -9.01 7.56 -10.80
N ALA A 104 -8.39 6.88 -11.76
CA ALA A 104 -9.09 6.04 -12.73
C ALA A 104 -9.86 4.89 -12.06
N CYS A 105 -9.42 4.46 -10.87
CA CYS A 105 -10.14 3.48 -10.05
C CYS A 105 -11.25 4.08 -9.17
N GLY A 106 -11.51 5.39 -9.27
CA GLY A 106 -12.55 6.11 -8.52
C GLY A 106 -12.04 6.90 -7.32
N CYS A 107 -10.74 6.87 -7.00
CA CYS A 107 -10.23 7.56 -5.82
C CYS A 107 -10.24 9.08 -5.97
N THR A 108 -10.95 9.75 -5.07
CA THR A 108 -11.07 11.22 -5.04
C THR A 108 -10.35 11.85 -3.84
N LEU A 109 -9.69 11.04 -3.00
CA LEU A 109 -8.94 11.53 -1.85
C LEU A 109 -7.82 12.47 -2.31
N ASN A 110 -7.71 13.60 -1.61
CA ASN A 110 -6.55 14.47 -1.75
C ASN A 110 -5.30 13.70 -1.26
N ASN A 111 -4.24 13.71 -2.06
CA ASN A 111 -2.99 12.98 -1.79
C ASN A 111 -3.22 11.51 -1.42
N ALA A 112 -4.05 10.80 -2.21
CA ALA A 112 -4.44 9.41 -1.95
C ALA A 112 -3.27 8.46 -1.65
N TYR A 113 -2.16 8.58 -2.39
CA TYR A 113 -0.97 7.76 -2.14
C TYR A 113 -0.33 8.03 -0.76
N MET A 114 -0.32 9.29 -0.32
CA MET A 114 0.20 9.66 1.01
C MET A 114 -0.72 9.11 2.11
N GLN A 115 -2.04 9.19 1.94
CA GLN A 115 -2.97 8.55 2.88
C GLN A 115 -2.77 7.04 2.95
N HIS A 116 -2.53 6.39 1.80
CA HIS A 116 -2.19 4.96 1.72
C HIS A 116 -0.92 4.61 2.50
N SER A 117 0.15 5.41 2.38
CA SER A 117 1.42 5.14 3.06
C SER A 117 1.34 5.33 4.58
N LEU A 118 0.40 6.14 5.08
CA LEU A 118 0.22 6.42 6.51
C LEU A 118 -0.68 5.42 7.25
N LEU A 119 -1.36 4.52 6.55
CA LEU A 119 -2.23 3.51 7.19
C LEU A 119 -1.48 2.58 8.16
N ALA A 120 -0.16 2.44 7.97
CA ALA A 120 0.71 1.63 8.81
C ALA A 120 1.46 2.41 9.92
N LEU A 121 1.23 3.72 10.04
CA LEU A 121 1.99 4.58 10.94
C LEU A 121 1.42 4.54 12.36
N VAL A 122 1.84 3.55 13.15
CA VAL A 122 1.36 3.26 14.52
C VAL A 122 1.75 4.28 15.60
N VAL A 123 2.03 5.52 15.22
CA VAL A 123 2.39 6.64 16.12
C VAL A 123 1.57 7.90 15.86
N ILE A 124 0.67 7.89 14.87
CA ILE A 124 -0.28 8.98 14.62
C ILE A 124 -1.68 8.58 15.10
N PRO A 125 -2.53 9.55 15.48
CA PRO A 125 -3.78 9.26 16.18
C PRO A 125 -4.71 8.26 15.46
N GLU A 126 -5.43 7.48 16.29
CA GLU A 126 -6.47 6.50 15.97
C GLU A 126 -5.97 5.12 15.52
N LEU A 127 -6.76 4.41 14.71
CA LEU A 127 -6.61 3.00 14.43
C LEU A 127 -5.66 2.78 13.23
N ARG A 128 -4.62 1.95 13.40
CA ARG A 128 -3.60 1.68 12.37
C ARG A 128 -3.30 0.19 12.26
N ILE A 129 -2.92 -0.26 11.06
CA ILE A 129 -2.53 -1.66 10.82
C ILE A 129 -1.01 -1.81 10.97
N SER A 130 -0.55 -2.89 11.60
CA SER A 130 0.85 -3.30 11.69
C SER A 130 0.99 -4.78 11.34
N ASP A 131 2.22 -5.24 11.17
CA ASP A 131 2.63 -6.65 11.09
C ASP A 131 2.18 -7.49 12.29
N VAL A 132 1.85 -6.87 13.42
CA VAL A 132 1.29 -7.58 14.59
C VAL A 132 -0.24 -7.53 14.68
N GLY A 133 -0.94 -6.81 13.82
CA GLY A 133 -2.41 -6.69 13.90
C GLY A 133 -2.93 -5.27 13.75
N LEU A 134 -4.18 -5.06 14.16
CA LEU A 134 -4.77 -3.73 14.27
C LEU A 134 -4.40 -3.13 15.63
N VAL A 135 -3.95 -1.88 15.64
CA VAL A 135 -3.45 -1.17 16.82
C VAL A 135 -4.30 0.07 17.05
N ASP A 136 -4.89 0.19 18.24
CA ASP A 136 -5.43 1.45 18.72
C ASP A 136 -4.27 2.29 19.26
N VAL A 137 -3.86 3.31 18.50
CA VAL A 137 -2.72 4.16 18.87
C VAL A 137 -3.04 5.06 20.07
N ARG A 138 -4.32 5.22 20.46
CA ARG A 138 -4.69 5.98 21.66
C ARG A 138 -4.38 5.21 22.94
N THR A 139 -4.52 3.89 22.93
CA THR A 139 -4.25 3.01 24.09
C THR A 139 -2.97 2.20 23.96
N PHE A 140 -2.36 2.15 22.76
CA PHE A 140 -1.24 1.28 22.39
C PHE A 140 -1.54 -0.22 22.54
N GLU A 141 -2.79 -0.59 22.32
CA GLU A 141 -3.24 -1.98 22.42
C GLU A 141 -3.57 -2.56 21.06
N ARG A 142 -3.36 -3.88 20.95
CA ARG A 142 -3.87 -4.65 19.82
C ARG A 142 -5.37 -4.83 20.00
N VAL A 143 -6.12 -4.64 18.93
CA VAL A 143 -7.56 -4.84 18.90
C VAL A 143 -7.94 -5.86 17.84
N GLU A 144 -9.02 -6.60 18.10
CA GLU A 144 -9.57 -7.56 17.15
C GLU A 144 -10.32 -6.85 16.02
N LEU A 145 -10.36 -7.49 14.84
CA LEU A 145 -11.09 -6.95 13.68
C LEU A 145 -12.62 -7.01 13.88
N PHE A 146 -13.09 -8.02 14.60
CA PHE A 146 -14.49 -8.24 14.91
C PHE A 146 -14.68 -8.19 16.43
N VAL A 147 -15.81 -7.62 16.85
CA VAL A 147 -16.28 -7.59 18.25
C VAL A 147 -17.30 -8.70 18.45
#